data_AF-A0A420J5C9-F1
#
_entry.id   AF-A0A420J5C9-F1
#
_cell.length_a   1.000
_cell.length_b   1.000
_cell.length_c   1.000
_cell.angle_alpha   90.00
_cell.angle_beta   90.00
_cell.angle_gamma   90.00
#
_symmetry.space_group_name_H-M   'P 1'
#
loop_
_entity.id
_entity.type
_entity.pdbx_description
1 polymer ?
#
loop_
_entity_poly.entity_id
_entity_poly.type
_entity_poly.pdbx_seq_one_letter_code
_entity_poly.pdbx_strand_id
1 'polypeptide(L)'
;MPRSRGLLKLTGYLTGVNALFTLVLGLTLWYETLKTRKNLLDIWMTLDVSAQSLLQTKFKCCGYMNSTTPPFVVDNVCPSAEVAAARLGCVFPFSSFANSFLDIIFTTAFGIVGVDTIFILSTTILVKDRKEKARYLQILEKS
;
A
#
# COMPACT_ATOMS: atom_id res chain seq x y z
N MET A 1 23.33 -25.43 -24.39
CA MET A 1 21.86 -25.47 -24.14
C MET A 1 21.21 -24.12 -24.47
N PRO A 2 20.43 -24.00 -25.57
CA PRO A 2 19.81 -22.74 -26.01
C PRO A 2 18.60 -22.30 -25.18
N ARG A 3 17.93 -23.23 -24.47
CA ARG A 3 16.68 -22.98 -23.73
C ARG A 3 16.77 -21.92 -22.62
N SER A 4 17.96 -21.67 -22.06
CA SER A 4 18.10 -20.73 -20.93
C SER A 4 18.07 -19.25 -21.31
N ARG A 5 18.38 -18.88 -22.57
CA ARG A 5 18.43 -17.46 -22.98
C ARG A 5 17.04 -16.84 -23.16
N GLY A 6 16.08 -17.59 -23.69
CA GLY A 6 14.70 -17.12 -23.84
C GLY A 6 14.01 -16.98 -22.48
N LEU A 7 14.20 -17.97 -21.61
CA LEU A 7 13.66 -17.96 -20.25
C LEU A 7 14.18 -16.76 -19.45
N LEU A 8 15.48 -16.47 -19.53
CA LEU A 8 16.10 -15.36 -18.79
C LEU A 8 15.55 -13.98 -19.22
N LYS A 9 15.26 -13.81 -20.51
CA LYS A 9 14.63 -12.58 -21.03
C LYS A 9 13.16 -12.49 -20.62
N LEU A 10 12.44 -13.62 -20.64
CA LEU A 10 11.04 -13.69 -20.22
C LEU A 10 10.89 -13.36 -18.75
N THR A 11 11.72 -13.94 -17.87
CA THR A 11 11.69 -13.65 -16.43
C THR A 11 12.00 -12.19 -16.16
N GLY A 12 13.01 -11.60 -16.82
CA GLY A 12 13.31 -10.18 -16.68
C GLY A 12 12.15 -9.26 -17.11
N TYR A 13 11.47 -9.60 -18.21
CA TYR A 13 10.31 -8.84 -18.68
C TYR A 13 9.11 -8.96 -17.72
N LEU A 14 8.77 -10.18 -17.29
CA LEU A 14 7.67 -10.42 -16.34
C LEU A 14 7.91 -9.73 -15.00
N THR A 15 9.14 -9.78 -14.47
CA THR A 15 9.50 -9.04 -13.25
C THR A 15 9.38 -7.52 -13.47
N GLY A 16 9.74 -7.01 -14.65
CA GLY A 16 9.54 -5.60 -14.99
C GLY A 16 8.07 -5.17 -14.96
N VAL A 17 7.17 -6.00 -15.52
CA VAL A 17 5.73 -5.75 -15.46
C VAL A 17 5.21 -5.81 -14.02
N ASN A 18 5.67 -6.80 -13.23
CA ASN A 18 5.32 -6.93 -11.82
C ASN A 18 5.76 -5.69 -11.03
N ALA A 19 7.00 -5.24 -11.20
CA ALA A 19 7.55 -4.06 -10.54
C ALA A 19 6.76 -2.79 -10.87
N LEU A 20 6.35 -2.61 -12.14
CA LEU A 20 5.53 -1.48 -12.54
C LEU A 20 4.15 -1.53 -11.89
N PHE A 21 3.51 -2.71 -11.89
CA PHE A 21 2.20 -2.89 -11.26
C PHE A 21 2.23 -2.63 -9.76
N THR A 22 3.21 -3.19 -9.05
CA THR A 22 3.37 -2.99 -7.60
C THR A 22 3.74 -1.56 -7.26
N LEU A 23 4.52 -0.86 -8.10
CA LEU A 23 4.81 0.56 -7.95
C LEU A 23 3.55 1.43 -8.10
N VAL A 24 2.72 1.15 -9.11
CA VAL A 24 1.44 1.87 -9.29
C VAL A 24 0.54 1.66 -8.07
N LEU A 25 0.39 0.41 -7.60
CA LEU A 25 -0.39 0.12 -6.39
C LEU A 25 0.17 0.85 -5.16
N GLY A 26 1.49 0.80 -4.95
CA GLY A 26 2.16 1.51 -3.85
C GLY A 26 1.91 3.01 -3.88
N LEU A 27 1.98 3.64 -5.06
CA LEU A 27 1.69 5.07 -5.24
C LEU A 27 0.23 5.40 -5.00
N THR A 28 -0.71 4.58 -5.48
CA THR A 28 -2.13 4.79 -5.21
C THR A 28 -2.44 4.73 -3.72
N LEU A 29 -1.94 3.71 -3.02
CA LEU A 29 -2.14 3.57 -1.57
C LEU A 29 -1.49 4.69 -0.79
N TRP A 30 -0.28 5.10 -1.15
CA TRP A 30 0.41 6.23 -0.54
C TRP A 30 -0.37 7.55 -0.72
N TYR A 31 -0.96 7.76 -1.89
CA TYR A 31 -1.82 8.93 -2.13
C TYR A 31 -3.07 8.91 -1.25
N GLU A 32 -3.68 7.73 -1.06
CA GLU A 32 -4.82 7.59 -0.14
C GLU A 32 -4.43 7.90 1.31
N THR A 33 -3.21 7.58 1.74
CA THR A 33 -2.70 7.95 3.08
C THR A 33 -2.75 9.47 3.32
N LEU A 34 -2.50 10.28 2.30
CA LEU A 34 -2.59 11.75 2.41
C LEU A 34 -4.03 12.24 2.57
N LYS A 35 -5.01 11.47 2.09
CA LYS A 35 -6.44 11.79 2.13
C LYS A 35 -7.24 10.98 3.14
N THR A 36 -6.59 10.13 3.94
CA THR A 36 -7.21 9.23 4.93
C THR A 36 -8.36 9.91 5.68
N ARG A 37 -8.14 11.11 6.24
CA ARG A 37 -9.19 11.82 7.00
C ARG A 37 -10.47 12.15 6.21
N LYS A 38 -10.37 12.42 4.91
CA LYS A 38 -11.52 12.67 4.04
C LYS A 38 -12.19 11.38 3.60
N ASN A 39 -11.41 10.37 3.22
CA ASN A 39 -11.95 9.07 2.80
C ASN A 39 -12.66 8.36 3.95
N LEU A 40 -12.09 8.41 5.15
CA LEU A 40 -12.70 7.84 6.35
C LEU A 40 -14.02 8.56 6.71
N LEU A 41 -14.20 9.83 6.33
CA LEU A 41 -15.45 10.56 6.56
C LEU A 41 -16.55 10.05 5.64
N ASP A 42 -16.23 9.81 4.37
CA ASP A 42 -17.14 9.27 3.37
C ASP A 42 -17.56 7.82 3.71
N ILE A 43 -16.59 7.01 4.15
CA ILE A 43 -16.84 5.66 4.65
C ILE A 43 -17.69 5.70 5.93
N TRP A 44 -17.43 6.65 6.83
CA TRP A 44 -18.21 6.78 8.05
C TRP A 44 -19.68 7.11 7.76
N MET A 45 -19.96 7.98 6.79
CA MET A 45 -21.33 8.32 6.39
C MET A 45 -22.09 7.16 5.74
N THR A 46 -21.39 6.24 5.11
CA THR A 46 -21.97 5.06 4.45
C THR A 46 -22.06 3.84 5.36
N LEU A 47 -21.39 3.85 6.50
CA LEU A 47 -21.37 2.75 7.45
C LEU A 47 -22.67 2.65 8.25
N ASP A 48 -23.13 1.43 8.48
CA ASP A 48 -24.31 1.16 9.32
C ASP A 48 -24.09 1.58 10.78
N VAL A 49 -25.18 1.96 11.46
CA VAL A 49 -25.16 2.42 12.86
C VAL A 49 -24.58 1.38 13.83
N SER A 50 -24.77 0.08 13.55
CA SER A 50 -24.18 -1.00 14.34
C SER A 50 -22.65 -1.11 14.22
N ALA A 51 -22.10 -0.76 13.04
CA ALA A 51 -20.66 -0.72 12.83
C ALA A 51 -20.06 0.55 13.43
N GLN A 52 -20.79 1.67 13.38
CA GLN A 52 -20.38 2.90 14.04
C GLN A 52 -20.28 2.73 15.57
N SER A 53 -21.25 2.06 16.21
CA SER A 53 -21.22 1.81 17.66
C SER A 53 -20.07 0.91 18.10
N LEU A 54 -19.76 -0.11 17.30
CA LEU A 54 -18.61 -0.99 17.53
C LEU A 54 -17.30 -0.22 17.44
N LEU A 55 -17.16 0.66 16.45
CA LEU A 55 -15.98 1.52 16.30
C LEU A 55 -15.83 2.50 17.47
N GLN A 56 -16.93 3.13 17.90
CA GLN A 56 -16.93 4.03 19.07
C GLN A 56 -16.51 3.29 20.35
N THR A 57 -16.99 2.06 20.54
CA THR A 57 -16.62 1.22 21.68
C THR A 57 -15.15 0.82 21.65
N LYS A 58 -14.64 0.44 20.47
CA LYS A 58 -13.25 0.02 20.28
C LYS A 58 -12.24 1.16 20.47
N PHE A 59 -12.54 2.33 19.92
CA PHE A 59 -11.65 3.49 19.93
C PHE A 59 -11.95 4.49 21.07
N LYS A 60 -12.96 4.21 21.90
CA LYS A 60 -13.40 5.03 23.05
C LYS A 60 -13.61 6.51 22.69
N CYS A 61 -14.28 6.75 21.57
CA CYS A 61 -14.48 8.08 20.97
C CYS A 61 -15.96 8.28 20.60
N CYS A 62 -16.40 9.55 20.50
CA CYS A 62 -17.79 9.89 20.25
C CYS A 62 -17.92 10.77 19.00
N GLY A 63 -18.73 10.35 18.03
CA GLY A 63 -18.91 11.05 16.75
C GLY A 63 -17.66 11.01 15.85
N TYR A 64 -17.77 11.50 14.61
CA TYR A 64 -16.65 11.48 13.66
C TYR A 64 -15.73 12.70 13.83
N MET A 65 -16.23 13.91 13.51
CA MET A 65 -15.50 15.17 13.68
C MET A 65 -15.88 15.88 14.99
N ASN A 66 -17.18 15.87 15.33
CA ASN A 66 -17.74 16.41 16.57
C ASN A 66 -18.91 15.51 17.01
N SER A 67 -19.33 15.65 18.27
CA SER A 67 -20.52 15.00 18.83
C SER A 67 -21.85 15.43 18.16
N THR A 68 -21.83 16.31 17.16
CA THR A 68 -23.04 16.82 16.51
C THR A 68 -23.06 16.61 14.99
N THR A 69 -21.95 16.19 14.37
CA THR A 69 -21.88 16.07 12.90
C THR A 69 -20.84 15.05 12.47
N PRO A 70 -21.23 13.84 12.02
CA PRO A 70 -22.56 13.20 12.14
C PRO A 70 -22.96 12.96 13.61
N PRO A 71 -24.27 12.80 13.93
CA PRO A 71 -24.72 12.53 15.29
C PRO A 71 -24.09 11.23 15.82
N PHE A 72 -23.66 11.24 17.08
CA PHE A 72 -23.15 10.03 17.73
C PHE A 72 -24.29 9.02 17.93
N VAL A 73 -23.97 7.74 17.79
CA VAL A 73 -24.84 6.65 18.21
C VAL A 73 -24.76 6.56 19.74
N VAL A 74 -25.91 6.39 20.39
CA VAL A 74 -25.97 6.27 21.85
C VAL A 74 -25.53 4.87 22.23
N ASP A 75 -24.35 4.77 22.84
CA ASP A 75 -23.72 3.52 23.26
C ASP A 75 -23.18 3.64 24.69
N ASN A 76 -22.71 2.53 25.25
CA ASN A 76 -22.10 2.49 26.60
C ASN A 76 -20.92 3.47 26.79
N VAL A 77 -20.26 3.90 25.71
CA VAL A 77 -19.16 4.87 25.74
C VAL A 77 -19.66 6.32 25.65
N CYS A 78 -20.76 6.55 24.92
CA CYS A 78 -21.34 7.87 24.66
C CYS A 78 -22.82 7.86 25.09
N PRO A 79 -23.11 7.74 26.40
CA PRO A 79 -24.49 7.57 26.89
C PRO A 79 -25.32 8.86 26.80
N SER A 80 -24.66 10.02 26.78
CA SER A 80 -25.33 11.32 26.74
C SER A 80 -24.49 12.35 25.98
N ALA A 81 -25.14 13.42 25.51
CA ALA A 81 -24.52 14.46 24.71
C ALA A 81 -23.42 15.23 25.49
N GLU A 82 -23.54 15.32 26.81
CA GLU A 82 -22.55 15.98 27.67
C GLU A 82 -21.27 15.15 27.79
N VAL A 83 -21.41 13.82 27.93
CA VAL A 83 -20.27 12.89 27.95
C VAL A 83 -19.63 12.83 26.56
N ALA A 84 -20.43 12.87 25.49
CA ALA A 84 -19.92 12.90 24.12
C ALA A 84 -19.16 14.20 23.79
N ALA A 85 -19.59 15.36 24.32
CA ALA A 85 -18.92 16.64 24.14
C ALA A 85 -17.59 16.75 24.90
N ALA A 86 -17.42 16.02 26.00
CA ALA A 86 -16.17 15.94 26.75
C ALA A 86 -15.13 14.99 26.12
N ARG A 87 -15.49 14.27 25.04
CA ARG A 87 -14.66 13.27 24.38
C ARG A 87 -14.22 13.77 22.99
N LEU A 88 -13.03 13.33 22.59
CA LEU A 88 -12.48 13.63 21.26
C LEU A 88 -13.23 12.83 20.18
N GLY A 89 -13.37 13.43 18.99
CA GLY A 89 -13.96 12.77 17.82
C GLY A 89 -13.14 11.56 17.36
N CYS A 90 -13.83 10.55 16.82
CA CYS A 90 -13.21 9.31 16.36
C CYS A 90 -12.22 9.50 15.20
N VAL A 91 -12.26 10.63 14.47
CA VAL A 91 -11.35 10.91 13.36
C VAL A 91 -9.88 10.78 13.74
N PHE A 92 -9.48 11.16 14.95
CA PHE A 92 -8.08 11.16 15.37
C PHE A 92 -7.53 9.74 15.60
N PRO A 93 -8.09 8.92 16.52
CA PRO A 93 -7.61 7.56 16.73
C PRO A 93 -7.84 6.66 15.51
N PHE A 94 -8.93 6.87 14.77
CA PHE A 94 -9.26 6.08 13.58
C PHE A 94 -8.32 6.39 12.42
N SER A 95 -8.05 7.68 12.14
CA SER A 95 -7.07 8.07 11.10
C SER A 95 -5.66 7.65 11.48
N SER A 96 -5.28 7.69 12.76
CA SER A 96 -3.96 7.24 13.19
C SER A 96 -3.77 5.75 12.94
N PHE A 97 -4.76 4.93 13.30
CA PHE A 97 -4.71 3.49 13.05
C PHE A 97 -4.68 3.15 11.56
N ALA A 98 -5.54 3.80 10.76
CA ALA A 98 -5.58 3.60 9.32
C ALA A 98 -4.27 4.02 8.64
N ASN A 99 -3.70 5.17 9.02
CA ASN A 99 -2.42 5.62 8.49
C ASN A 99 -1.29 4.64 8.82
N SER A 100 -1.15 4.19 10.07
CA SER A 100 -0.09 3.23 10.42
C SER A 100 -0.22 1.90 9.66
N PHE A 101 -1.43 1.44 9.41
CA PHE A 101 -1.67 0.23 8.61
C PHE A 101 -1.29 0.44 7.13
N LEU A 102 -1.75 1.54 6.53
CA LEU A 102 -1.42 1.90 5.14
C LEU A 102 0.08 2.13 4.97
N ASP A 103 0.74 2.74 5.95
CA ASP A 103 2.19 2.99 5.99
C ASP A 103 2.99 1.70 5.85
N ILE A 104 2.63 0.66 6.60
CA ILE A 104 3.29 -0.65 6.53
C ILE A 104 3.12 -1.27 5.15
N ILE A 105 1.92 -1.19 4.58
CA ILE A 105 1.61 -1.83 3.29
C ILE A 105 2.37 -1.14 2.16
N PHE A 106 2.28 0.19 2.03
CA PHE A 106 2.98 0.87 0.92
C PHE A 106 4.50 0.76 1.08
N THR A 107 5.02 0.80 2.32
CA THR A 107 6.47 0.70 2.55
C THR A 107 6.97 -0.69 2.14
N THR A 108 6.21 -1.73 2.48
CA THR A 108 6.51 -3.10 2.07
C THR A 108 6.46 -3.24 0.55
N ALA A 109 5.45 -2.64 -0.10
CA ALA A 109 5.33 -2.65 -1.56
C ALA A 109 6.51 -1.96 -2.25
N PHE A 110 6.92 -0.78 -1.79
CA PHE A 110 8.12 -0.11 -2.31
C PHE A 110 9.40 -0.91 -2.06
N GLY A 111 9.49 -1.62 -0.93
CA GLY A 111 10.57 -2.56 -0.66
C GLY A 111 10.65 -3.68 -1.70
N ILE A 112 9.51 -4.29 -2.05
CA ILE A 112 9.43 -5.34 -3.09
C ILE A 112 9.87 -4.79 -4.46
N VAL A 113 9.44 -3.58 -4.82
CA VAL A 113 9.88 -2.92 -6.07
C VAL A 113 11.39 -2.73 -6.09
N GLY A 114 12.01 -2.40 -4.95
CA GLY A 114 13.46 -2.32 -4.82
C GLY A 114 14.15 -3.65 -5.13
N VAL A 115 13.64 -4.76 -4.58
CA VAL A 115 14.15 -6.11 -4.85
C VAL A 115 13.98 -6.49 -6.32
N ASP A 116 12.82 -6.22 -6.90
CA ASP A 116 12.55 -6.49 -8.32
C ASP A 116 13.51 -5.71 -9.23
N THR A 117 13.82 -4.45 -8.87
CA THR A 117 14.76 -3.62 -9.62
C THR A 117 16.17 -4.22 -9.60
N ILE A 118 16.64 -4.69 -8.45
CA ILE A 118 17.93 -5.38 -8.32
C ILE A 118 17.95 -6.64 -9.19
N PHE A 119 16.88 -7.44 -9.16
CA PHE A 119 16.76 -8.66 -9.97
C PHE A 119 16.82 -8.37 -11.48
N ILE A 120 16.15 -7.31 -11.94
CA ILE A 120 16.19 -6.87 -13.34
C ILE A 120 17.61 -6.44 -13.74
N LEU A 121 18.31 -5.70 -12.88
CA LEU A 121 19.69 -5.30 -13.12
C LEU A 121 20.62 -6.52 -13.22
N SER A 122 20.54 -7.46 -12.28
CA SER A 122 21.31 -8.71 -12.31
C SER A 122 21.05 -9.50 -13.59
N THR A 123 19.78 -9.62 -13.99
CA THR A 123 19.37 -10.29 -15.22
C THR A 123 19.97 -9.61 -16.45
N THR A 124 19.96 -8.28 -16.49
CA THR A 124 20.50 -7.48 -17.61
C THR A 124 22.02 -7.62 -17.72
N ILE A 125 22.73 -7.58 -16.60
CA ILE A 125 24.19 -7.80 -16.54
C ILE A 125 24.54 -9.19 -17.09
N LEU A 126 23.82 -10.23 -16.63
CA LEU A 126 24.04 -11.61 -17.09
C LEU A 126 23.77 -11.79 -18.60
N VAL A 127 22.73 -11.13 -19.13
CA VAL A 127 22.44 -11.16 -20.58
C VAL A 127 23.56 -10.50 -21.37
N LYS A 128 24.09 -9.36 -20.88
CA LYS A 128 25.18 -8.63 -21.54
C LYS A 128 26.49 -9.43 -21.52
N ASP A 129 26.90 -9.97 -20.38
CA ASP A 129 28.11 -10.80 -20.26
C ASP A 129 28.07 -12.02 -21.20
N ARG A 130 26.92 -12.71 -21.27
CA ARG A 130 26.74 -13.84 -22.19
C ARG A 130 26.78 -13.45 -23.66
N LYS A 131 26.41 -12.22 -24.00
CA LYS A 131 26.46 -11.69 -25.37
C LYS A 131 27.90 -11.32 -25.74
N GLU A 132 28.63 -10.70 -24.82
CA GLU A 132 30.05 -10.35 -25.01
C GLU A 132 30.92 -11.60 -25.18
N LYS A 133 30.79 -12.61 -24.30
CA LYS A 133 31.50 -13.89 -24.44
C LYS A 133 31.27 -14.57 -25.79
N ALA A 134 30.02 -14.58 -26.26
CA ALA A 134 29.69 -15.15 -27.57
C ALA A 134 30.34 -14.37 -28.72
N ARG A 135 30.43 -13.03 -28.60
CA ARG A 135 31.11 -12.19 -29.58
C ARG A 135 32.62 -12.44 -29.60
N TYR A 136 33.26 -12.60 -28.44
CA TYR A 136 34.70 -12.90 -28.38
C TYR A 136 35.06 -14.25 -29.02
N LEU A 137 34.24 -15.28 -28.81
CA LEU A 137 34.43 -16.58 -29.47
C LEU A 137 34.34 -16.48 -31.00
N GLN A 138 33.39 -15.69 -31.51
CA GLN A 138 33.26 -15.46 -32.96
C GLN A 138 34.47 -14.71 -33.56
N ILE A 139 35.15 -13.88 -32.77
CA ILE A 139 36.37 -13.19 -33.21
C ILE A 139 37.53 -14.19 -33.27
N LEU A 140 37.66 -15.06 -32.27
CA LEU A 140 38.71 -16.09 -32.23
C LEU A 140 38.59 -17.10 -33.38
N GLU A 141 37.37 -17.48 -33.78
CA GLU A 141 37.12 -18.41 -34.88
C GLU A 141 37.50 -17.84 -36.26
N LYS A 142 37.58 -16.51 -36.40
CA LYS A 142 37.94 -15.82 -37.64
C LYS A 142 39.43 -15.50 -37.78
N SER A 143 40.22 -15.71 -36.72
CA SER A 143 41.68 -15.52 -36.71
C SER A 143 42.40 -16.82 -37.02
#